data_AF-A0A9P4U9D7-F1
#
_entry.id   AF-A0A9P4U9D7-F1
#
_cell.length_a   1.000
_cell.length_b   1.000
_cell.length_c   1.000
_cell.angle_alpha   90.00
_cell.angle_beta   90.00
_cell.angle_gamma   90.00
#
_symmetry.space_group_name_H-M   'P 1'
#
loop_
_entity.id
_entity.type
_entity.pdbx_description
1 polymer ?
#
loop_
_entity_poly.entity_id
_entity_poly.type
_entity_poly.pdbx_seq_one_letter_code
_entity_poly.pdbx_strand_id
1 'polypeptide(L)' 'RACTNNGCKCKKDTKQGQYCGNDGIWTYDVKDLGKGGKRTDVYECTPTGACCQYGPSKSCIPPIGWTGGGF' A
#
# COMPACT_ATOMS: atom_id res chain seq x y z
N ARG A 1 4.45 15.58 -4.03
CA ARG A 1 4.02 14.74 -2.89
C ARG A 1 5.15 13.77 -2.62
N ALA A 2 5.78 13.87 -1.44
CA ALA A 2 6.96 13.08 -1.13
C ALA A 2 6.53 11.63 -0.91
N CYS A 3 7.01 10.73 -1.77
CA CYS A 3 6.90 9.31 -1.51
C CYS A 3 7.96 8.95 -0.45
N THR A 4 7.53 8.32 0.63
CA THR A 4 8.40 7.91 1.73
C THR A 4 8.84 6.48 1.48
N ASN A 5 10.14 6.27 1.29
CA ASN A 5 10.66 4.92 1.26
C ASN A 5 10.68 4.38 2.69
N ASN A 6 9.70 3.53 2.99
CA ASN A 6 9.54 2.92 4.30
C ASN A 6 10.07 1.47 4.36
N GLY A 7 10.85 1.07 3.34
CA GLY A 7 11.28 -0.31 3.15
C GLY A 7 10.16 -1.24 2.68
N CYS A 8 9.05 -0.68 2.17
CA CYS A 8 7.98 -1.48 1.62
C CYS A 8 8.47 -2.25 0.38
N LYS A 9 7.92 -3.43 0.14
CA LYS A 9 8.30 -4.32 -0.96
C LYS A 9 7.09 -4.70 -1.78
N CYS A 10 7.26 -4.69 -3.09
CA CYS A 10 6.28 -5.21 -4.02
C CYS A 10 6.73 -6.55 -4.59
N LYS A 11 5.79 -7.27 -5.18
CA LYS A 11 6.08 -8.51 -5.87
C LYS A 11 7.00 -8.19 -7.06
N LYS A 12 7.99 -9.04 -7.27
CA LYS A 12 8.81 -9.02 -8.48
C LYS A 12 7.85 -9.20 -9.68
N ASP A 13 8.06 -8.40 -10.74
CA ASP A 13 7.20 -8.33 -11.92
C ASP A 13 5.84 -7.63 -11.72
N THR A 14 5.62 -6.97 -10.59
CA THR A 14 4.51 -6.02 -10.45
C THR A 14 4.74 -4.84 -11.39
N LYS A 15 3.71 -4.49 -12.18
CA LYS A 15 3.77 -3.33 -13.05
C LYS A 15 3.98 -2.08 -12.22
N GLN A 16 4.77 -1.14 -12.75
CA GLN A 16 4.92 0.15 -12.10
C GLN A 16 3.56 0.83 -11.98
N GLY A 17 3.17 1.20 -10.77
CA GLY A 17 1.85 1.76 -10.52
C GLY A 17 1.58 1.99 -9.05
N GLN A 18 0.47 2.68 -8.77
CA GLN A 18 0.01 2.95 -7.42
C GLN A 18 -0.98 1.87 -6.99
N TYR A 19 -0.73 1.30 -5.82
CA TYR A 19 -1.47 0.20 -5.23
C TYR A 19 -1.84 0.55 -3.79
N CYS A 20 -3.01 0.12 -3.36
CA CYS A 20 -3.40 0.23 -1.97
C CYS A 20 -2.67 -0.83 -1.14
N GLY A 21 -2.37 -0.51 0.12
CA GLY A 21 -1.71 -1.41 1.06
C GLY A 21 -2.56 -2.59 1.52
N ASN A 22 -3.26 -3.30 0.64
CA ASN A 22 -4.13 -4.37 1.10
C ASN A 22 -3.35 -5.68 1.25
N ASP A 23 -3.41 -6.26 2.44
CA ASP A 23 -2.71 -7.50 2.81
C ASP A 23 -3.50 -8.78 2.47
N GLY A 24 -4.64 -8.71 1.75
CA GLY A 24 -5.55 -9.87 1.85
C GLY A 24 -6.70 -10.14 0.89
N ILE A 25 -7.12 -9.26 -0.03
CA ILE A 25 -8.42 -9.55 -0.72
C ILE A 25 -8.41 -9.47 -2.25
N TRP A 26 -7.58 -8.66 -2.94
CA TRP A 26 -7.75 -8.51 -4.40
C TRP A 26 -6.48 -8.48 -5.27
N THR A 27 -5.34 -7.99 -4.77
CA THR A 27 -4.11 -7.92 -5.59
C THR A 27 -2.90 -7.72 -4.69
N TYR A 28 -2.13 -8.77 -4.48
CA TYR A 28 -0.91 -8.74 -3.64
C TYR A 28 0.27 -8.22 -4.45
N ASP A 29 0.16 -7.00 -4.96
CA ASP A 29 1.25 -6.31 -5.63
C ASP A 29 2.23 -5.76 -4.60
N VAL A 30 1.74 -5.26 -3.47
CA VAL A 30 2.54 -4.87 -2.31
C VAL A 30 2.64 -6.06 -1.37
N LYS A 31 3.83 -6.64 -1.27
CA LYS A 31 4.15 -7.82 -0.46
C LYS A 31 4.47 -7.47 0.98
N ASP A 32 4.98 -6.27 1.20
CA ASP A 32 5.41 -5.77 2.49
C ASP A 32 5.13 -4.26 2.54
N LEU A 33 4.44 -3.81 3.58
CA LEU A 33 4.05 -2.40 3.75
C LEU A 33 5.18 -1.54 4.31
N GLY A 34 6.28 -2.16 4.77
CA GLY A 34 7.36 -1.44 5.43
C GLY A 34 6.97 -0.90 6.81
N LYS A 35 7.84 -0.08 7.39
CA LYS A 35 7.81 0.25 8.82
C LYS A 35 6.84 1.39 9.17
N GLY A 36 5.60 1.05 9.50
CA GLY A 36 4.53 2.04 9.75
C GLY A 36 3.69 2.33 8.52
N GLY A 37 3.78 1.46 7.51
CA GLY A 37 2.82 1.41 6.43
C GLY A 37 1.45 0.91 6.91
N LYS A 38 0.38 1.62 6.55
CA LYS A 38 -1.00 1.19 6.83
C LYS A 38 -1.65 0.59 5.60
N ARG A 39 -2.70 -0.20 5.83
CA ARG A 39 -3.47 -0.80 4.73
C ARG A 39 -4.27 0.20 3.90
N THR A 40 -4.57 1.34 4.51
CA THR A 40 -5.26 2.50 3.89
C THR A 40 -4.31 3.41 3.12
N ASP A 41 -3.02 3.10 3.10
CA ASP A 41 -2.02 3.92 2.43
C ASP A 41 -1.85 3.50 0.98
N VAL A 42 -1.46 4.46 0.14
CA VAL A 42 -1.03 4.22 -1.23
C VAL A 42 0.45 3.91 -1.23
N TYR A 43 0.82 2.84 -1.92
CA TYR A 43 2.19 2.44 -2.20
C TYR A 43 2.38 2.43 -3.69
N GLU A 44 3.49 2.98 -4.16
CA GLU A 44 3.86 2.91 -5.56
C GLU A 44 4.90 1.82 -5.74
N CYS A 45 4.51 0.75 -6.43
CA CYS A 45 5.41 -0.33 -6.76
C CYS A 45 6.26 0.06 -7.96
N THR A 46 7.52 -0.34 -7.91
CA THR A 46 8.46 -0.27 -9.03
C THR A 46 8.66 -1.67 -9.62
N PRO A 47 9.03 -1.78 -10.91
CA PRO A 47 9.24 -3.08 -11.54
C PRO A 47 10.43 -3.85 -10.96
N THR A 48 11.30 -3.16 -10.20
CA THR A 48 12.41 -3.77 -9.46
C THR A 48 11.96 -4.44 -8.15
N GLY A 49 10.69 -4.29 -7.75
CA GLY A 49 10.13 -4.84 -6.52
C GLY A 49 10.29 -3.94 -5.29
N ALA A 50 10.89 -2.76 -5.43
CA ALA A 50 10.84 -1.74 -4.39
C ALA A 50 9.49 -1.02 -4.42
N CYS A 51 9.07 -0.45 -3.29
CA CYS A 51 7.99 0.53 -3.32
C CYS A 51 8.23 1.74 -2.44
N CYS A 52 7.42 2.76 -2.69
CA CYS A 52 7.37 3.97 -1.90
C CYS A 52 5.96 4.21 -1.36
N GLN A 53 5.86 4.57 -0.08
CA GLN A 53 4.61 4.90 0.59
C GLN A 53 4.27 6.37 0.32
N TYR A 54 3.14 6.64 -0.32
CA TYR A 54 2.61 7.99 -0.48
C TYR A 54 1.77 8.45 0.73
N GLY A 55 1.36 7.50 1.58
CA GLY A 55 0.57 7.75 2.79
C GLY A 55 -0.92 7.49 2.59
N PRO A 56 -1.75 7.82 3.59
CA PRO A 56 -3.17 7.48 3.61
C PRO A 56 -3.91 8.17 2.47
N SER A 57 -4.66 7.40 1.70
CA SER A 57 -5.48 7.92 0.60
C SER A 57 -6.91 7.49 0.75
N LYS A 58 -7.83 8.44 0.51
CA LYS A 58 -9.27 8.18 0.49
C LYS A 58 -9.67 7.11 -0.52
N SER A 59 -8.89 6.96 -1.59
CA SER A 59 -9.11 5.94 -2.62
C SER A 59 -8.77 4.52 -2.16
N CYS A 60 -7.97 4.38 -1.11
CA CYS A 60 -7.56 3.09 -0.53
C CYS A 60 -8.28 2.76 0.77
N ILE A 61 -9.26 3.59 1.15
CA ILE A 61 -10.14 3.29 2.28
C ILE A 61 -11.12 2.22 1.79
N PRO A 62 -11.18 1.03 2.41
CA PRO A 62 -12.16 0.03 2.03
C PRO A 62 -13.58 0.58 2.20
N PRO A 63 -14.55 0.16 1.36
CA PRO A 63 -15.93 0.60 1.46
C PRO A 63 -16.45 0.33 2.88
N ILE A 64 -17.08 1.37 3.42
CA ILE A 64 -17.51 1.50 4.81
C ILE A 64 -18.27 0.23 5.23
N GLY A 65 -17.67 -0.52 6.14
CA GLY A 65 -18.11 -1.85 6.58
C GLY A 65 -17.13 -2.53 7.55
N TRP A 66 -15.86 -2.07 7.60
CA TRP A 66 -14.92 -2.39 8.67
C TRP A 66 -15.11 -1.43 9.86
N THR A 67 -16.19 -1.62 10.62
CA THR A 67 -16.35 -1.05 11.96
C THR A 67 -15.43 -1.79 12.92
N GLY A 68 -14.28 -1.20 13.24
CA GLY A 68 -13.36 -1.72 14.24
C GLY A 68 -12.24 -0.75 14.53
N GLY A 69 -12.45 0.18 15.47
CA GLY A 69 -11.40 1.03 16.03
C GLY A 69 -11.88 2.47 16.24
N GLY A 70 -12.29 2.75 17.48
CA GLY A 70 -12.99 3.97 17.88
C GLY A 70 -12.21 5.28 17.82
N PHE A 71 -12.99 6.34 17.84
CA PHE A 71 -12.65 7.64 18.39
C PHE A 71 -13.75 7.99 19.40
#